data_AF-A0A2V2DML6-F1
#
_entry.id   AF-A0A2V2DML6-F1
#
_cell.length_a   1.000
_cell.length_b   1.000
_cell.length_c   1.000
_cell.angle_alpha   90.00
_cell.angle_beta   90.00
_cell.angle_gamma   90.00
#
_symmetry.space_group_name_H-M   'P 1'
#
loop_
_entity.id
_entity.type
_entity.pdbx_description
1 polymer ?
#
loop_
_entity_poly.entity_id
_entity_poly.type
_entity_poly.pdbx_seq_one_letter_code
_entity_poly.pdbx_strand_id
1 'polypeptide(L)' 'MFEEEYDYKEELKKALENCRRAENVLNYAEDDDAIEFAALDLEAARKKYDLMLRRYKKEVI' A
#
# COMPACT_ATOMS: atom_id res chain seq x y z
N MET A 1 -9.06 12.19 -22.23
CA MET A 1 -8.86 10.83 -21.68
C MET A 1 -7.43 10.65 -21.12
N PHE A 2 -6.79 11.72 -20.63
CA PHE A 2 -5.43 11.69 -20.03
C PHE A 2 -5.43 11.96 -18.51
N GLU A 3 -6.57 12.37 -17.94
CA GLU A 3 -6.69 12.68 -16.51
C GLU A 3 -6.82 11.42 -15.65
N GLU A 4 -7.51 10.38 -16.12
CA GLU A 4 -7.75 9.15 -15.34
C GLU A 4 -6.48 8.29 -15.19
N GLU A 5 -5.66 8.18 -16.23
CA GLU A 5 -4.43 7.36 -16.19
C GLU A 5 -3.37 7.94 -15.24
N TYR A 6 -3.35 9.27 -15.08
CA TYR A 6 -2.43 9.96 -14.16
C TYR A 6 -2.81 9.71 -12.69
N ASP A 7 -4.10 9.59 -12.40
CA ASP A 7 -4.61 9.40 -11.04
C ASP A 7 -4.27 7.99 -10.51
N TYR A 8 -4.52 6.95 -11.30
CA TYR A 8 -4.27 5.57 -10.86
C TYR A 8 -2.79 5.27 -10.56
N LYS A 9 -1.87 5.88 -11.32
CA LYS A 9 -0.42 5.71 -11.08
C LYS A 9 0.02 6.39 -9.78
N GLU A 10 -0.53 7.55 -9.46
CA GLU A 10 -0.28 8.25 -8.21
C GLU A 10 -0.89 7.50 -7.01
N GLU A 11 -2.11 6.98 -7.16
CA GLU A 11 -2.73 6.11 -6.13
C GLU A 11 -1.90 4.85 -5.87
N LEU A 12 -1.38 4.20 -6.93
CA LEU A 12 -0.53 3.02 -6.79
C LEU A 12 0.78 3.33 -6.06
N LYS A 13 1.41 4.48 -6.34
CA LYS A 13 2.60 4.93 -5.61
C LYS A 13 2.30 5.19 -4.14
N LYS A 14 1.20 5.88 -3.82
CA LYS A 14 0.79 6.14 -2.43
C LYS A 14 0.54 4.83 -1.68
N ALA A 15 -0.12 3.86 -2.32
CA ALA A 15 -0.35 2.55 -1.73
C ALA A 15 0.98 1.80 -1.45
N LEU A 16 1.96 1.90 -2.35
CA LEU A 16 3.29 1.33 -2.14
C LEU A 16 4.05 2.03 -1.01
N GLU A 17 3.97 3.35 -0.92
CA GLU A 17 4.60 4.13 0.14
C GLU A 17 4.03 3.76 1.52
N ASN A 18 2.70 3.57 1.61
CA ASN A 18 2.04 3.10 2.82
C ASN A 18 2.54 1.70 3.24
N CYS A 19 2.76 0.79 2.28
CA CYS A 19 3.35 -0.51 2.59
C CYS A 19 4.75 -0.37 3.18
N ARG A 20 5.61 0.48 2.58
CA ARG A 20 6.97 0.72 3.07
C ARG A 20 6.99 1.37 4.46
N ARG A 21 6.06 2.29 4.71
CA ARG A 21 5.92 2.94 6.01
C ARG A 21 5.54 1.93 7.09
N ALA A 22 4.53 1.09 6.84
CA ALA A 22 4.10 0.06 7.79
C ALA A 22 5.22 -0.98 8.04
N GLU A 23 5.96 -1.37 7.00
CA GLU A 23 7.14 -2.23 7.12
C GLU A 23 8.26 -1.60 7.95
N ASN A 24 8.51 -0.30 7.79
CA ASN A 24 9.45 0.42 8.64
C ASN A 24 8.99 0.43 10.09
N VAL A 25 7.71 0.73 10.37
CA VAL A 25 7.19 0.70 11.75
C VAL A 25 7.37 -0.69 12.36
N LEU A 26 7.07 -1.76 11.60
CA LEU A 26 7.25 -3.14 12.06
C LEU A 26 8.72 -3.45 12.38
N ASN A 27 9.67 -2.95 11.58
CA ASN A 27 11.11 -3.19 11.79
C ASN A 27 11.67 -2.50 13.04
N TYR A 28 11.04 -1.42 13.51
CA TYR A 28 11.48 -0.66 14.69
C TYR A 28 10.55 -0.81 15.90
N ALA A 29 9.48 -1.60 15.80
CA ALA A 29 8.59 -1.88 16.92
C ALA A 29 9.30 -2.81 17.91
N GLU A 30 9.29 -2.44 19.20
CA GLU A 30 10.00 -3.17 20.25
C GLU A 30 9.06 -3.90 21.22
N ASP A 31 7.80 -3.45 21.33
CA ASP A 31 6.78 -4.11 22.15
C ASP A 31 5.83 -4.96 21.28
N ASP A 32 5.32 -6.04 21.87
CA ASP A 32 4.49 -7.03 21.19
C ASP A 32 3.21 -6.41 20.59
N ASP A 33 2.59 -5.45 21.29
CA ASP A 33 1.37 -4.77 20.83
C ASP A 33 1.66 -3.89 19.60
N ALA A 34 2.77 -3.14 19.61
CA ALA A 34 3.20 -2.35 18.46
C ALA A 34 3.61 -3.23 17.27
N ILE A 35 4.24 -4.37 17.51
CA ILE A 35 4.57 -5.36 16.48
C ILE A 35 3.29 -5.90 15.84
N GLU A 36 2.31 -6.33 16.65
CA GLU A 36 1.04 -6.85 16.16
C GLU A 36 0.28 -5.78 15.36
N PHE A 37 0.21 -4.55 15.88
CA PHE A 37 -0.42 -3.44 15.17
C PHE A 37 0.27 -3.16 13.82
N ALA A 38 1.60 -3.09 13.80
CA ALA A 38 2.36 -2.82 12.58
C ALA A 38 2.24 -3.95 11.55
N ALA A 39 2.16 -5.21 12.00
CA ALA A 39 1.93 -6.35 11.14
C ALA A 39 0.54 -6.31 10.48
N LEU A 40 -0.51 -5.97 11.25
CA LEU A 40 -1.87 -5.80 10.73
C LEU A 40 -1.96 -4.62 9.74
N ASP A 41 -1.30 -3.49 10.05
CA ASP A 41 -1.27 -2.33 9.16
C ASP A 41 -0.55 -2.63 7.84
N LEU A 42 0.57 -3.37 7.90
CA LEU A 42 1.29 -3.82 6.71
C LEU A 42 0.44 -4.77 5.86
N GLU A 43 -0.28 -5.71 6.47
CA GLU A 43 -1.18 -6.62 5.74
C GLU A 43 -2.31 -5.84 5.04
N ALA A 44 -2.92 -4.88 5.74
CA ALA A 44 -3.96 -4.03 5.19
C ALA A 44 -3.45 -3.16 4.03
N ALA A 45 -2.25 -2.58 4.16
CA ALA A 45 -1.60 -1.80 3.12
C ALA A 45 -1.32 -2.65 1.87
N ARG A 46 -0.81 -3.88 2.03
CA ARG A 46 -0.57 -4.82 0.92
C ARG A 46 -1.85 -5.18 0.17
N LYS A 47 -2.94 -5.51 0.89
CA LYS A 47 -4.24 -5.81 0.26
C LYS A 47 -4.78 -4.62 -0.55
N LYS A 48 -4.61 -3.39 -0.06
CA LYS A 48 -4.98 -2.18 -0.79
C LYS A 48 -4.11 -1.99 -2.04
N TYR A 49 -2.80 -2.16 -1.93
CA TYR A 49 -1.89 -2.10 -3.08
C TYR A 49 -2.27 -3.12 -4.16
N ASP A 50 -2.55 -4.37 -3.79
CA ASP A 50 -2.96 -5.42 -4.73
C ASP A 50 -4.30 -5.12 -5.41
N LEU A 51 -5.24 -4.48 -4.70
CA LEU A 51 -6.48 -4.01 -5.29
C LEU A 51 -6.21 -2.92 -6.34
N MET A 52 -5.38 -1.91 -6.00
CA MET A 52 -5.04 -0.83 -6.91
C MET A 52 -4.24 -1.33 -8.12
N LEU A 53 -3.32 -2.28 -7.92
CA LEU A 53 -2.56 -2.90 -9.01
C LEU A 53 -3.49 -3.65 -9.97
N ARG A 54 -4.49 -4.37 -9.46
CA ARG A 54 -5.50 -5.04 -10.29
C ARG A 54 -6.37 -4.05 -11.06
N ARG A 55 -6.73 -2.91 -10.47
CA ARG A 55 -7.47 -1.84 -11.16
C ARG A 55 -6.63 -1.21 -12.26
N TYR A 56 -5.40 -0.80 -11.94
CA TYR A 56 -4.46 -0.25 -12.92
C TYR A 56 -4.26 -1.18 -14.11
N LYS A 57 -4.07 -2.49 -13.88
CA LYS A 57 -3.93 -3.48 -14.96
C LYS A 57 -5.19 -3.66 -15.82
N LYS A 58 -6.39 -3.34 -15.32
CA LYS A 58 -7.64 -3.43 -16.08
C LYS A 58 -7.93 -2.18 -16.90
N GLU A 59 -7.44 -1.03 -16.44
CA GLU A 59 -7.67 0.27 -17.09
C GLU A 59 -6.57 0.60 -18.12
N VAL A 60 -5.35 0.09 -17.92
CA VAL A 60 -4.17 0.38 -18.78
C VAL A 60 -3.87 -0.71 -19.82
N ILE A 61 -4.42 -1.91 -19.67
CA ILE A 61 -4.27 -3.05 -20.61
C ILE A 61 -5.64 -3.40 -21.18
#